data_AF-A9CYA4-F1
#
_entry.id   AF-A9CYA4-F1
#
_cell.length_a   1.000
_cell.length_b   1.000
_cell.length_c   1.000
_cell.angle_alpha   90.00
_cell.angle_beta   90.00
_cell.angle_gamma   90.00
#
_symmetry.space_group_name_H-M   'P 1'
#
loop_
_entity.id
_entity.type
_entity.pdbx_description
1 polymer ?
#
loop_
_entity_poly.entity_id
_entity_poly.type
_entity_poly.pdbx_seq_one_letter_code
_entity_poly.pdbx_strand_id
1 'polypeptide(L)'
;MNFNAIPRQLTNVLNSCNITQLAKQRHFMQRMRNISPMQLVLAILNTLGTRTNINLADIHKNLCSQHDIGINYKPFHNKLKNQS
;
A
#
# COMPACT_ATOMS: atom_id res chain seq x y z
N MET A 1 8.80 -28.52 10.26
CA MET A 1 8.07 -27.23 10.16
C MET A 1 6.59 -27.55 10.06
N ASN A 2 5.75 -27.01 10.94
CA ASN A 2 4.31 -27.21 10.85
C ASN A 2 3.75 -26.25 9.78
N PHE A 3 3.50 -26.75 8.57
CA PHE A 3 3.01 -25.94 7.46
C PHE A 3 1.68 -25.25 7.76
N ASN A 4 0.86 -25.79 8.68
CA ASN A 4 -0.39 -25.16 9.12
C ASN A 4 -0.16 -23.92 9.99
N ALA A 5 1.05 -23.72 10.52
CA ALA A 5 1.40 -22.51 11.25
C ALA A 5 1.57 -21.29 10.32
N ILE A 6 2.00 -21.50 9.07
CA ILE A 6 2.27 -20.41 8.13
C ILE A 6 0.99 -19.65 7.76
N PRO A 7 -0.11 -20.30 7.32
CA PRO A 7 -1.37 -19.59 7.05
C PRO A 7 -1.87 -18.84 8.28
N ARG A 8 -1.82 -19.47 9.47
CA ARG A 8 -2.28 -18.86 10.72
C ARG A 8 -1.48 -17.60 11.08
N GLN A 9 -0.15 -17.65 10.93
CA GLN A 9 0.71 -16.49 11.15
C GLN A 9 0.43 -15.39 10.12
N LEU A 10 0.27 -15.76 8.84
CA LEU A 10 -0.08 -14.82 7.78
C LEU A 10 -1.42 -14.13 8.06
N THR A 11 -2.45 -14.88 8.45
CA THR A 11 -3.77 -14.34 8.78
C THR A 11 -3.70 -13.40 9.98
N ASN A 12 -2.90 -13.73 11.00
CA ASN A 12 -2.73 -12.84 12.16
C ASN A 12 -2.08 -11.51 11.78
N VAL A 13 -1.05 -11.54 10.93
CA VAL A 13 -0.31 -10.35 10.49
C VAL A 13 -1.12 -9.54 9.47
N LEU A 14 -1.77 -10.21 8.51
CA LEU A 14 -2.53 -9.61 7.42
C LEU A 14 -4.01 -9.38 7.78
N ASN A 15 -4.35 -9.44 9.06
CA ASN A 15 -5.69 -9.13 9.54
C ASN A 15 -5.99 -7.64 9.30
N SER A 16 -7.07 -7.34 8.59
CA SER A 16 -7.45 -5.96 8.22
C SER A 16 -7.68 -5.05 9.43
N CYS A 17 -8.22 -5.59 10.53
CA CYS A 17 -8.41 -4.85 11.79
C CYS A 17 -7.06 -4.45 12.40
N ASN A 18 -6.13 -5.41 12.49
CA ASN A 18 -4.79 -5.18 13.02
C ASN A 18 -4.02 -4.17 12.17
N ILE A 19 -4.04 -4.31 10.85
CA ILE A 19 -3.37 -3.38 9.93
C ILE A 19 -3.96 -1.97 10.06
N THR A 20 -5.30 -1.85 10.13
CA THR A 20 -5.96 -0.55 10.27
C THR A 20 -5.65 0.09 11.62
N GLN A 21 -5.64 -0.68 12.70
CA GLN A 21 -5.28 -0.20 14.03
C GLN A 21 -3.82 0.26 14.06
N LEU A 22 -2.90 -0.51 13.48
CA LEU A 22 -1.49 -0.15 13.37
C LEU A 22 -1.32 1.15 12.58
N ALA A 23 -2.01 1.30 11.46
CA ALA A 23 -1.98 2.51 10.64
C ALA A 23 -2.45 3.75 11.42
N LYS A 24 -3.47 3.61 12.27
CA LYS A 24 -3.94 4.69 13.15
C LYS A 24 -2.94 5.00 14.25
N GLN A 25 -2.42 3.98 14.93
CA GLN A 25 -1.44 4.13 16.02
C GLN A 25 -0.14 4.79 15.56
N ARG A 26 0.31 4.49 14.34
CA ARG A 26 1.50 5.10 13.74
C ARG A 26 1.23 6.44 13.07
N HIS A 27 0.01 6.96 13.18
CA HIS A 27 -0.45 8.17 12.49
C HIS A 27 -0.25 8.13 10.96
N PHE A 28 -0.05 6.94 10.39
CA PHE A 28 0.02 6.73 8.96
C PHE A 28 -1.30 7.12 8.30
N MET A 29 -2.41 6.85 8.98
CA MET A 29 -3.72 7.34 8.61
C MET A 29 -4.46 7.94 9.79
N GLN A 30 -4.80 9.23 9.68
CA GLN A 30 -5.66 9.92 10.64
C GLN A 30 -7.15 9.80 10.29
N ARG A 31 -7.48 9.59 9.00
CA ARG A 31 -8.85 9.37 8.49
C ARG A 31 -8.83 8.35 7.36
N MET A 32 -9.81 7.46 7.33
CA MET A 32 -10.07 6.59 6.17
C MET A 32 -10.57 7.48 5.02
N ARG A 33 -9.69 7.79 4.07
CA ARG A 33 -10.03 8.53 2.84
C ARG A 33 -10.08 7.52 1.68
N ASN A 34 -9.67 7.93 0.49
CA ASN A 34 -9.66 7.10 -0.72
C ASN A 34 -8.65 5.94 -0.71
N ILE A 35 -7.77 5.85 0.30
CA ILE A 35 -6.76 4.78 0.40
C ILE A 35 -7.05 3.97 1.66
N SER A 36 -7.20 2.66 1.52
CA SER A 36 -7.27 1.74 2.67
C SER A 36 -5.87 1.18 3.00
N PRO A 37 -5.47 1.10 4.28
CA PRO A 37 -4.21 0.47 4.69
C PRO A 37 -4.07 -0.96 4.17
N MET A 38 -5.16 -1.71 4.16
CA MET A 38 -5.18 -3.10 3.69
C MET A 38 -4.91 -3.19 2.18
N GLN A 39 -5.53 -2.31 1.40
CA GLN A 39 -5.32 -2.24 -0.05
C GLN A 39 -3.86 -1.90 -0.37
N LEU A 40 -3.25 -0.99 0.41
CA LEU A 40 -1.83 -0.68 0.27
C LEU A 40 -0.93 -1.89 0.56
N VAL A 41 -1.17 -2.61 1.64
CA VAL A 41 -0.39 -3.81 1.98
C VAL A 41 -0.52 -4.87 0.88
N LEU A 42 -1.72 -5.09 0.35
CA LEU A 42 -1.93 -6.03 -0.76
C LEU A 42 -1.20 -5.60 -2.03
N ALA A 43 -1.25 -4.33 -2.39
CA ALA A 43 -0.54 -3.81 -3.56
C ALA A 43 0.99 -3.95 -3.41
N ILE A 44 1.52 -3.71 -2.20
CA ILE A 44 2.94 -3.92 -1.89
C ILE A 44 3.29 -5.40 -2.04
N LEU A 45 2.55 -6.31 -1.39
CA LEU A 45 2.83 -7.75 -1.47
C LEU A 45 2.74 -8.28 -2.90
N ASN A 46 1.74 -7.85 -3.66
CA ASN A 46 1.58 -8.25 -5.05
C ASN A 46 2.75 -7.77 -5.90
N THR A 47 3.20 -6.53 -5.71
CA THR A 47 4.30 -5.97 -6.48
C THR A 47 5.63 -6.62 -6.10
N LEU A 48 5.90 -6.79 -4.79
CA LEU A 48 7.08 -7.47 -4.25
C LEU A 48 7.15 -8.95 -4.61
N GLY A 49 6.00 -9.63 -4.71
CA GLY A 49 5.93 -11.05 -5.05
C GLY A 49 6.09 -11.34 -6.54
N THR A 50 5.87 -10.35 -7.42
CA THR A 50 5.82 -10.57 -8.88
C THR A 50 7.01 -10.00 -9.63
N ARG A 51 7.79 -9.10 -9.01
CA ARG A 51 8.88 -8.37 -9.66
C ARG A 51 10.13 -8.35 -8.77
N THR A 52 11.30 -8.16 -9.37
CA THR A 52 12.58 -8.17 -8.63
C THR A 52 13.24 -6.79 -8.55
N ASN A 53 13.03 -5.90 -9.53
CA ASN A 53 13.52 -4.51 -9.54
C ASN A 53 12.36 -3.52 -9.42
N ILE A 54 11.87 -3.34 -8.19
CA ILE A 54 10.62 -2.64 -7.93
C ILE A 54 10.90 -1.24 -7.42
N ASN A 55 10.22 -0.26 -7.99
CA ASN A 55 10.20 1.10 -7.47
C ASN A 55 8.82 1.47 -6.89
N LEU A 56 8.75 2.63 -6.25
CA LEU A 56 7.52 3.13 -5.64
C LEU A 56 6.40 3.36 -6.67
N ALA A 57 6.74 3.70 -7.91
CA ALA A 57 5.76 3.92 -8.98
C ALA A 57 5.09 2.61 -9.40
N ASP A 58 5.81 1.48 -9.36
CA ASP A 58 5.23 0.16 -9.63
C ASP A 58 4.18 -0.22 -8.58
N ILE A 59 4.49 -0.02 -7.29
CA ILE A 59 3.56 -0.25 -6.18
C ILE A 59 2.32 0.62 -6.33
N HIS A 60 2.52 1.90 -6.66
CA HIS A 60 1.44 2.85 -6.89
C HIS A 60 0.57 2.45 -8.09
N LYS A 61 1.18 2.01 -9.20
CA LYS A 61 0.45 1.52 -10.38
C LYS A 61 -0.41 0.32 -10.04
N ASN A 62 0.11 -0.62 -9.25
CA ASN A 62 -0.62 -1.80 -8.80
C ASN A 62 -1.82 -1.39 -7.93
N LEU A 63 -1.60 -0.51 -6.95
CA LEU A 63 -2.65 0.04 -6.08
C LEU A 63 -3.78 0.72 -6.88
N CYS A 64 -3.44 1.59 -7.83
CA CYS A 64 -4.42 2.28 -8.66
C CYS A 64 -5.19 1.31 -9.57
N SER A 65 -4.49 0.34 -10.18
CA SER A 65 -5.12 -0.65 -11.07
C SER A 65 -6.12 -1.58 -10.36
N GLN A 66 -5.87 -1.91 -9.10
CA GLN A 66 -6.68 -2.88 -8.35
C GLN A 66 -7.89 -2.26 -7.63
N HIS A 67 -7.89 -0.95 -7.42
CA HIS A 67 -8.85 -0.31 -6.52
C HIS A 67 -9.54 0.93 -7.10
N ASP A 68 -9.39 1.17 -8.41
CA ASP A 68 -9.98 2.32 -9.14
C ASP A 68 -9.75 3.66 -8.42
N ILE A 69 -8.62 3.75 -7.73
CA ILE A 69 -8.27 4.96 -7.00
C ILE A 69 -7.68 5.90 -8.05
N GLY A 70 -8.49 6.85 -8.49
CA GLY A 70 -8.03 8.01 -9.25
C GLY A 70 -7.12 8.90 -8.40
N ILE A 71 -5.93 8.41 -8.03
CA ILE A 71 -4.89 9.24 -7.44
C ILE A 71 -4.36 10.11 -8.57
N ASN A 72 -5.06 11.22 -8.77
CA ASN A 72 -4.60 12.28 -9.64
C ASN A 72 -3.28 12.77 -9.03
N TYR A 73 -2.17 12.34 -9.63
CA TYR A 73 -0.82 12.78 -9.31
C TYR A 73 -0.71 14.24 -9.73
N LYS A 74 -1.51 15.12 -9.11
CA LYS A 74 -1.54 16.56 -9.37
C LYS A 74 -0.17 17.07 -8.98
N PRO A 75 0.65 17.47 -9.93
CA PRO A 75 1.97 16.92 -9.89
C PRO A 75 2.88 17.86 -9.10
N PHE A 76 3.82 17.24 -8.40
CA PHE A 76 5.11 17.83 -8.06
C PHE A 76 5.83 18.48 -9.27
N HIS A 77 5.31 18.37 -10.49
CA HIS A 77 5.74 19.11 -11.69
C HIS A 77 5.56 20.64 -11.55
N ASN A 78 4.59 21.14 -10.77
CA ASN A 78 4.43 22.58 -10.57
C ASN A 78 5.56 23.21 -9.73
N LYS A 79 6.39 22.42 -9.04
CA LYS A 79 7.53 22.95 -8.28
C LYS A 79 8.84 22.98 -9.06
N LEU A 80 8.98 22.16 -10.12
CA LEU A 80 10.16 22.20 -11.01
C LEU A 80 10.10 23.36 -12.02
N LYS A 81 8.89 23.86 -12.33
CA LYS A 81 8.70 24.96 -13.29
C LYS A 81 9.00 26.36 -12.72
N ASN A 82 9.14 26.50 -11.40
CA ASN A 82 9.33 27.79 -10.72
C ASN A 82 10.81 28.04 -10.32
N GLN A 83 11.76 27.28 -10.87
CA GLN A 83 13.20 27.48 -10.67
C GLN A 83 13.93 27.71 -12.01
N SER A 84 13.29 28.43 -12.93
CA SER A 84 13.86 28.85 -14.21
C SER A 84 13.74 30.36 -14.35
#